data_AF-A0A1T4K638-F1
#
_entry.id   AF-A0A1T4K638-F1
#
_cell.length_a   1.000
_cell.length_b   1.000
_cell.length_c   1.000
_cell.angle_alpha   90.00
_cell.angle_beta   90.00
_cell.angle_gamma   90.00
#
_symmetry.space_group_name_H-M   'P 1'
#
loop_
_entity.id
_entity.type
_entity.pdbx_description
1 polymer ?
#
loop_
_entity_poly.entity_id
_entity_poly.type
_entity_poly.pdbx_seq_one_letter_code
_entity_poly.pdbx_strand_id
1 'polypeptide(L)' 'MEFDKLTIFYNRRTGTIKEMCTGEQTMDWFGSERKDYEQIFDYVVVDYDAYVMQNPNQFEIKDGQVKLKQEAVPSKYL' A
#
# COMPACT_ATOMS: atom_id res chain seq x y z
N MET A 1 0.30 21.07 0.58
CA MET A 1 -0.34 20.25 1.63
C MET A 1 0.66 19.15 1.92
N GLU A 2 1.28 19.20 3.09
CA GLU A 2 2.24 18.18 3.53
C GLU A 2 1.41 17.13 4.27
N PHE A 3 1.55 15.88 3.86
CA PHE A 3 0.85 14.76 4.50
C PHE A 3 1.88 14.01 5.33
N ASP A 4 1.56 13.72 6.58
CA ASP A 4 2.50 13.01 7.46
C ASP A 4 2.40 11.49 7.33
N LYS A 5 1.22 11.01 6.91
CA LYS A 5 0.88 9.58 6.85
C LYS A 5 0.33 9.17 5.50
N LEU A 6 0.48 7.89 5.21
CA LEU A 6 -0.09 7.23 4.06
C LEU A 6 -0.71 5.90 4.49
N THR A 7 -1.98 5.72 4.14
CA THR A 7 -2.66 4.42 4.27
C THR A 7 -2.60 3.68 2.95
N ILE A 8 -2.10 2.45 2.97
CA ILE A 8 -1.97 1.59 1.80
C ILE A 8 -2.87 0.38 1.99
N PHE A 9 -3.86 0.23 1.12
CA PHE A 9 -4.71 -0.95 1.04
C PHE A 9 -4.08 -1.97 0.10
N TYR A 10 -3.92 -3.21 0.56
CA TYR A 10 -3.19 -4.24 -0.17
C TYR A 10 -3.87 -5.60 -0.08
N ASN A 11 -3.67 -6.44 -1.10
CA ASN A 11 -4.17 -7.80 -1.13
C ASN A 11 -3.40 -8.65 -0.09
N ARG A 12 -4.10 -9.25 0.87
CA ARG A 12 -3.51 -10.04 1.96
C ARG A 12 -2.65 -11.21 1.48
N ARG A 13 -3.08 -11.85 0.39
CA ARG A 13 -2.42 -13.05 -0.15
C ARG A 13 -1.15 -12.71 -0.93
N THR A 14 -1.17 -11.62 -1.71
CA THR A 14 -0.06 -11.31 -2.63
C THR A 14 0.83 -10.18 -2.13
N GLY A 15 0.33 -9.29 -1.29
CA GLY A 15 0.99 -8.03 -0.94
C GLY A 15 0.78 -6.93 -1.96
N THR A 16 0.00 -7.17 -3.03
CA THR A 16 -0.20 -6.19 -4.10
C THR A 16 -1.00 -4.99 -3.60
N ILE A 17 -0.45 -3.79 -3.78
CA ILE A 17 -1.14 -2.54 -3.46
C ILE A 17 -2.36 -2.39 -4.39
N LYS A 18 -3.54 -2.18 -3.80
CA LYS A 18 -4.78 -1.88 -4.51
C LYS A 18 -5.03 -0.38 -4.59
N GLU A 19 -4.84 0.31 -3.47
CA GLU A 19 -5.19 1.72 -3.33
C GLU A 19 -4.34 2.37 -2.24
N MET A 20 -4.16 3.68 -2.35
CA MET A 20 -3.43 4.48 -1.38
C MET A 20 -4.21 5.76 -1.09
N CYS A 21 -4.25 6.18 0.17
CA CYS A 21 -4.90 7.40 0.62
C CYS A 21 -4.00 8.12 1.61
N THR A 22 -3.88 9.44 1.48
CA THR A 22 -3.11 10.25 2.43
C THR A 22 -3.82 10.34 3.78
N GLY A 23 -3.04 10.43 4.86
CA GLY A 23 -3.54 10.35 6.23
C GLY A 23 -3.73 8.92 6.73
N GLU A 24 -4.31 8.82 7.93
CA GLU A 24 -4.65 7.55 8.58
C GLU A 24 -6.10 7.18 8.25
N GLN A 25 -6.30 6.06 7.57
CA GLN A 25 -7.59 5.53 7.18
C GLN A 25 -7.75 4.10 7.69
N THR A 26 -8.98 3.61 7.68
CA THR A 26 -9.33 2.23 8.01
C THR A 26 -10.07 1.58 6.84
N MET A 27 -10.49 0.32 6.99
CA MET A 27 -11.37 -0.36 6.03
C MET A 27 -12.74 0.31 5.86
N ASP A 28 -13.13 1.25 6.72
CA ASP A 28 -14.33 2.09 6.54
C ASP A 28 -14.25 2.97 5.29
N TRP A 29 -13.05 3.17 4.73
CA TRP A 29 -12.84 3.84 3.44
C TRP A 29 -13.69 3.26 2.30
N PHE A 30 -13.94 1.94 2.32
CA PHE A 30 -14.75 1.25 1.31
C PHE A 30 -16.27 1.31 1.58
N GLY A 31 -16.70 2.04 2.62
CA GLY A 31 -18.12 2.27 2.91
C GLY A 31 -18.92 0.97 3.05
N SER A 32 -20.02 0.86 2.29
CA SER A 32 -20.90 -0.32 2.33
C SER A 32 -20.23 -1.61 1.88
N GLU A 33 -19.17 -1.54 1.07
CA GLU A 33 -18.43 -2.70 0.55
C GLU A 33 -17.33 -3.17 1.52
N ARG A 34 -17.15 -2.51 2.68
CA ARG A 34 -16.12 -2.81 3.67
C ARG A 34 -15.98 -4.31 3.95
N LYS A 35 -17.08 -5.01 4.25
CA LYS A 35 -17.07 -6.43 4.63
C LYS A 35 -16.63 -7.35 3.49
N ASP A 36 -16.88 -6.95 2.24
CA ASP A 36 -16.46 -7.72 1.08
C ASP A 36 -14.95 -7.54 0.86
N TYR A 37 -14.47 -6.30 0.97
CA TYR A 37 -13.06 -5.98 0.85
C TYR A 37 -12.20 -6.58 1.98
N GLU A 38 -12.68 -6.59 3.22
CA GLU A 38 -12.00 -7.19 4.38
C GLU A 38 -11.71 -8.69 4.22
N GLN A 39 -12.33 -9.39 3.28
CA GLN A 39 -12.03 -10.81 3.03
C GLN A 39 -10.71 -11.00 2.27
N ILE A 40 -10.31 -10.01 1.47
CA ILE A 40 -9.21 -10.13 0.50
C ILE A 40 -8.11 -9.11 0.78
N PHE A 41 -8.49 -7.94 1.28
CA PHE A 41 -7.61 -6.81 1.49
C PHE A 41 -7.42 -6.49 2.96
N ASP A 42 -6.26 -5.91 3.24
CA ASP A 42 -5.93 -5.28 4.51
C ASP A 42 -5.33 -3.90 4.25
N TYR A 43 -4.97 -3.20 5.32
CA TYR A 43 -4.28 -1.92 5.23
C TYR A 43 -3.09 -1.83 6.18
N VAL A 44 -2.11 -1.01 5.79
CA VAL A 44 -1.05 -0.52 6.67
C VAL A 44 -1.02 0.99 6.64
N VAL A 45 -0.68 1.59 7.78
CA VAL A 45 -0.41 3.02 7.89
C VAL A 45 1.09 3.19 8.03
N VAL A 46 1.67 3.99 7.14
CA VAL A 46 3.11 4.30 7.12
C VAL A 46 3.33 5.80 7.08
N ASP A 47 4.56 6.24 7.32
CA ASP A 47 4.94 7.62 7.06
C ASP A 47 4.78 7.94 5.57
N TYR A 48 4.35 9.16 5.26
CA TYR A 48 4.18 9.56 3.89
C TYR A 48 5.52 9.52 3.13
N ASP A 49 5.52 8.77 2.03
CA ASP A 49 6.64 8.70 1.10
C ASP A 49 6.13 9.01 -0.32
N ALA A 50 6.57 10.16 -0.85
CA ALA A 50 6.20 10.60 -2.18
C ALA A 50 6.65 9.61 -3.27
N TYR A 51 7.75 8.90 -3.06
CA TYR A 51 8.28 7.93 -4.02
C TYR A 51 7.37 6.69 -4.11
N VAL A 52 6.88 6.19 -2.97
CA VAL A 52 5.88 5.10 -2.93
C VAL A 52 4.59 5.54 -3.63
N MET A 53 4.11 6.75 -3.34
CA MET A 53 2.89 7.31 -3.96
C MET A 53 2.99 7.44 -5.47
N GLN A 54 4.16 7.82 -5.99
CA GLN A 54 4.38 8.00 -7.42
C GLN A 54 4.66 6.69 -8.16
N ASN A 55 5.12 5.65 -7.46
CA ASN A 55 5.55 4.39 -8.05
C ASN A 55 4.92 3.14 -7.40
N PRO A 56 3.61 3.11 -7.10
CA PRO A 56 3.00 2.03 -6.29
C PRO A 56 3.20 0.63 -6.87
N ASN A 57 3.28 0.52 -8.20
CA ASN A 57 3.46 -0.76 -8.87
C ASN A 57 4.84 -1.39 -8.61
N GLN A 58 5.82 -0.60 -8.16
CA GLN A 58 7.15 -1.09 -7.78
C GLN A 58 7.20 -1.66 -6.37
N PHE A 59 6.16 -1.43 -5.57
CA PHE A 59 6.10 -1.83 -4.17
C PHE A 59 5.09 -2.94 -3.92
N GLU A 60 5.32 -3.67 -2.84
CA GLU A 60 4.39 -4.63 -2.27
C GLU A 60 4.47 -4.59 -0.73
N ILE A 61 3.41 -5.06 -0.07
CA ILE A 61 3.39 -5.23 1.37
C ILE A 61 3.81 -6.66 1.71
N LYS A 62 4.87 -6.81 2.50
CA LYS A 62 5.31 -8.09 3.07
C LYS A 62 5.53 -7.92 4.56
N ASP A 63 4.90 -8.78 5.36
CA ASP A 63 5.02 -8.78 6.82
C ASP A 63 4.70 -7.40 7.45
N GLY A 64 3.69 -6.71 6.90
CA GLY A 64 3.26 -5.38 7.35
C GLY A 64 4.18 -4.23 6.94
N GLN A 65 5.16 -4.47 6.07
CA GLN A 65 6.12 -3.45 5.63
C GLN A 65 6.03 -3.22 4.12
N VAL A 66 6.22 -1.96 3.71
CA VAL A 66 6.36 -1.57 2.30
C VAL A 66 7.74 -2.01 1.83
N LYS A 67 7.81 -2.90 0.84
CA LYS A 67 9.05 -3.40 0.25
C LYS A 67 9.06 -3.16 -1.25
N LEU A 68 10.23 -2.78 -1.77
CA LEU A 68 10.47 -2.69 -3.20
C LEU A 68 10.50 -4.11 -3.79
N LYS A 69 9.79 -4.34 -4.88
CA LYS A 69 9.83 -5.60 -5.62
C LYS A 69 11.22 -5.77 -6.22
N GLN A 70 11.76 -6.98 -6.18
CA GLN A 70 13.06 -7.29 -6.80
C GLN A 70 13.08 -6.91 -8.29
N GLU A 71 11.99 -7.16 -8.99
CA GLU A 71 11.79 -6.85 -10.42
C GLU A 71 11.84 -5.34 -10.73
N ALA A 72 11.59 -4.49 -9.73
CA ALA A 72 11.63 -3.04 -9.88
C ALA A 72 13.05 -2.48 -9.79
N VAL A 73 14.02 -3.27 -9.30
CA VAL A 73 15.44 -2.88 -9.28
C VAL A 73 16.02 -3.11 -10.67
N PRO A 74 16.50 -2.08 -11.38
CA PRO A 74 17.12 -2.27 -12.68
C PRO A 74 18.29 -3.24 -12.57
N SER A 75 18.41 -4.20 -13.50
CA SER A 75 19.41 -5.29 -13.42
C SER A 75 20.86 -4.80 -13.32
N LYS A 76 21.16 -3.56 -13.73
CA LYS A 76 22.49 -2.94 -13.55
C LYS A 76 22.84 -2.60 -12.10
N TYR A 77 21.88 -2.68 -11.18
CA TYR A 77 22.02 -2.39 -9.75
C TYR A 77 21.76 -3.62 -8.86
N LEU A 78 21.54 -4.79 -9.46
CA LEU A 78 21.49 -6.09 -8.80
C LEU A 78 22.85 -6.78 -8.94
#